data_AF-A0A1E4TRD2-F1
#
_entry.id   AF-A0A1E4TRD2-F1
#
_cell.length_a   1.000
_cell.length_b   1.000
_cell.length_c   1.000
_cell.angle_alpha   90.00
_cell.angle_beta   90.00
_cell.angle_gamma   90.00
#
_symmetry.space_group_name_H-M   'P 1'
#
loop_
_entity.id
_entity.type
_entity.pdbx_description
1 polymer ?
#
loop_
_entity_poly.entity_id
_entity_poly.type
_entity_poly.pdbx_seq_one_letter_code
_entity_poly.pdbx_strand_id
1 'polypeptide(L)'
;MKFSSVLILAAASSSAFSNFALAVPVNDTGVASYSSSSSSDSSDEEQQDKWPGFWCDKECTETVLFANGCKKTGLECICSSHFHYKLNKCRADGCAQNYKKKNWAERVEPLLEDCTDRYYEGPI
;
A
#
# COMPACT_ATOMS: atom_id res chain seq x y z
N MET A 1 -31.68 14.28 -35.67
CA MET A 1 -31.64 15.19 -34.50
C MET A 1 -30.47 14.72 -33.65
N LYS A 2 -29.32 15.40 -33.76
CA LYS A 2 -28.81 16.48 -32.89
C LYS A 2 -28.12 15.94 -31.61
N PHE A 3 -26.78 16.05 -31.64
CA PHE A 3 -25.73 16.27 -30.60
C PHE A 3 -25.88 15.59 -29.22
N SER A 4 -24.86 15.12 -28.50
CA SER A 4 -23.53 15.71 -28.22
C SER A 4 -22.66 14.57 -27.64
N SER A 5 -21.44 14.28 -28.10
CA SER A 5 -20.17 14.89 -27.64
C SER A 5 -20.19 15.35 -26.17
N VAL A 6 -19.60 14.57 -25.28
CA VAL A 6 -19.17 15.06 -23.96
C VAL A 6 -17.68 14.77 -23.80
N LEU A 7 -16.99 15.86 -23.49
CA LEU A 7 -15.55 16.07 -23.39
C LEU A 7 -14.87 15.16 -22.35
N ILE A 8 -13.66 14.76 -22.71
CA ILE A 8 -12.56 14.34 -21.83
C ILE A 8 -12.14 15.55 -20.98
N LEU A 9 -12.08 15.38 -19.66
CA LEU A 9 -11.35 16.29 -18.77
C LEU A 9 -10.13 15.56 -18.21
N ALA A 10 -8.96 15.91 -18.74
CA ALA A 10 -7.69 15.68 -18.08
C ALA A 10 -7.45 16.83 -17.09
N ALA A 11 -7.06 16.52 -15.86
CA ALA A 11 -6.52 17.51 -14.93
C ALA A 11 -5.13 17.03 -14.48
N ALA A 12 -4.14 17.84 -14.86
CA ALA A 12 -2.72 17.62 -14.64
C ALA A 12 -2.28 18.12 -13.26
N SER A 13 -1.30 17.40 -12.72
CA SER A 13 -0.17 17.82 -11.88
C SER A 13 -0.13 19.27 -11.38
N SER A 14 -0.02 19.42 -10.06
CA SER A 14 0.55 20.62 -9.44
C SER A 14 1.43 20.19 -8.25
N SER A 15 2.69 19.85 -8.56
CA SER A 15 3.76 19.76 -7.57
C SER A 15 4.23 21.18 -7.23
N ALA A 16 3.77 21.70 -6.10
CA ALA A 16 4.27 22.93 -5.53
C ALA A 16 5.63 22.64 -4.88
N PHE A 17 6.71 22.94 -5.61
CA PHE A 17 8.03 23.10 -5.03
C PHE A 17 8.08 24.46 -4.33
N SER A 18 8.45 24.51 -3.06
CA SER A 18 8.79 25.75 -2.38
C SER A 18 9.98 25.57 -1.43
N ASN A 19 11.06 26.21 -1.87
CA ASN A 19 12.03 27.01 -1.12
C ASN A 19 13.07 26.33 -0.21
N PHE A 20 14.30 26.36 -0.72
CA PHE A 20 15.41 27.19 -0.21
C PHE A 20 15.61 27.25 1.31
N ALA A 21 16.70 26.63 1.79
CA ALA A 21 17.74 27.29 2.57
C ALA A 21 18.84 26.28 2.95
N LEU A 22 19.96 26.29 2.23
CA LEU A 22 21.23 25.76 2.73
C LEU A 22 21.89 26.89 3.54
N ALA A 23 21.88 26.75 4.86
CA ALA A 23 22.74 27.53 5.75
C ALA A 23 23.64 26.53 6.50
N VAL A 24 24.89 26.44 6.08
CA VAL A 24 25.96 25.76 6.80
C VAL A 24 26.60 26.78 7.74
N PRO A 25 26.70 26.49 9.04
CA PRO A 25 27.78 27.02 9.84
C PRO A 25 28.79 25.91 10.14
N VAL A 26 30.00 26.13 9.63
CA VAL A 26 31.24 25.47 10.05
C VAL A 26 31.59 26.00 11.43
N ASN A 27 31.83 25.14 12.42
CA ASN A 27 32.81 25.43 13.45
C ASN A 27 33.42 24.16 14.05
N ASP A 28 34.74 24.17 14.12
CA ASP A 28 35.66 23.13 14.58
C ASP A 28 35.90 23.26 16.10
N THR A 29 36.64 22.31 16.67
CA THR A 29 37.18 22.21 18.06
C THR A 29 36.28 21.74 19.22
N GLY A 30 36.52 20.49 19.63
CA GLY A 30 37.17 20.21 20.92
C GLY A 30 36.31 19.97 22.18
N VAL A 31 36.37 18.73 22.67
CA VAL A 31 36.19 18.23 24.06
C VAL A 31 34.80 18.31 24.74
N ALA A 32 34.24 17.12 25.02
CA ALA A 32 33.80 16.64 26.34
C ALA A 32 32.60 15.68 26.19
N SER A 33 32.78 14.45 26.69
CA SER A 33 31.71 13.47 26.86
C SER A 33 30.62 14.02 27.77
N TYR A 34 29.40 14.13 27.26
CA TYR A 34 28.19 14.07 28.06
C TYR A 34 27.30 12.96 27.49
N SER A 35 27.12 11.91 28.29
CA SER A 35 26.01 10.97 28.10
C SER A 35 24.74 11.76 28.37
N SER A 36 23.95 12.02 27.32
CA SER A 36 22.58 12.47 27.45
C SER A 36 21.73 11.62 26.54
N SER A 37 21.23 10.55 27.14
CA SER A 37 20.07 9.81 26.67
C SER A 37 18.96 10.82 26.39
N SER A 38 18.60 10.98 25.12
CA SER A 38 17.34 11.59 24.72
C SER A 38 16.89 10.90 23.46
N SER A 39 16.34 9.72 23.72
CA SER A 39 15.34 9.07 22.90
C SER A 39 14.24 10.10 22.62
N SER A 40 14.13 10.51 21.37
CA SER A 40 12.91 11.11 20.84
C SER A 40 12.65 10.41 19.52
N ASP A 41 12.26 9.16 19.69
CA ASP A 41 11.57 8.36 18.68
C ASP A 41 10.19 8.98 18.52
N SER A 42 10.14 10.13 17.82
CA SER A 42 8.91 10.66 17.25
C SER A 42 8.68 9.92 15.95
N SER A 43 8.33 8.65 16.09
CA SER A 43 7.57 7.96 15.06
C SER A 43 6.25 8.70 14.93
N ASP A 44 6.19 9.66 14.02
CA ASP A 44 4.96 10.17 13.46
C ASP A 44 4.18 8.95 12.95
N GLU A 45 3.29 8.41 13.79
CA GLU A 45 2.21 7.57 13.32
C GLU A 45 1.31 8.47 12.47
N GLU A 46 1.71 8.67 11.21
CA GLU A 46 0.83 9.06 10.12
C GLU A 46 -0.46 8.28 10.36
N GLN A 47 -1.53 8.98 10.72
CA GLN A 47 -2.86 8.41 10.84
C GLN A 47 -3.26 7.96 9.43
N GLN A 48 -2.73 6.83 8.98
CA GLN A 48 -3.20 6.16 7.79
C GLN A 48 -4.69 5.94 8.03
N ASP A 49 -5.52 6.41 7.10
CA ASP A 49 -6.97 6.27 7.12
C ASP A 49 -7.32 4.81 7.40
N LYS A 50 -7.58 4.52 8.67
CA LYS A 50 -7.67 3.15 9.15
C LYS A 50 -9.05 2.65 8.81
N TRP A 51 -9.10 1.60 8.01
CA TRP A 51 -10.37 0.98 7.66
C TRP A 51 -10.97 0.27 8.88
N PRO A 52 -12.30 0.23 9.00
CA PRO A 52 -12.97 -0.61 9.98
C PRO A 52 -12.52 -2.07 9.82
N GLY A 53 -12.24 -2.75 10.94
CA GLY A 53 -11.74 -4.13 10.91
C GLY A 53 -12.64 -5.10 10.12
N PHE A 54 -13.96 -4.87 10.14
CA PHE A 54 -14.92 -5.63 9.33
C PHE A 54 -14.65 -5.52 7.82
N TRP A 55 -14.27 -4.35 7.31
CA TRP A 55 -13.94 -4.17 5.89
C TRP A 55 -12.62 -4.86 5.56
N CYS A 56 -11.63 -4.76 6.44
CA CYS A 56 -10.36 -5.48 6.27
C CYS A 56 -10.57 -7.01 6.24
N ASP A 57 -11.40 -7.54 7.15
CA ASP A 57 -11.74 -8.95 7.18
C ASP A 57 -12.49 -9.39 5.92
N LYS A 58 -13.35 -8.52 5.36
CA LYS A 58 -14.03 -8.75 4.08
C LYS A 58 -13.04 -8.85 2.92
N GLU A 59 -12.17 -7.85 2.75
CA GLU A 59 -11.18 -7.84 1.65
C GLU A 59 -10.22 -9.04 1.73
N CYS A 60 -9.75 -9.40 2.92
CA CYS A 60 -8.93 -10.59 3.10
C CYS A 60 -9.67 -11.90 2.85
N THR A 61 -10.94 -12.00 3.27
CA THR A 61 -11.77 -13.18 2.99
C THR A 61 -11.99 -13.35 1.48
N GLU A 62 -12.34 -12.27 0.79
CA GLU A 62 -12.51 -12.28 -0.67
C GLU A 62 -11.21 -12.65 -1.38
N THR A 63 -10.06 -12.14 -0.93
CA THR A 63 -8.75 -12.49 -1.47
C THR A 63 -8.48 -13.99 -1.36
N VAL A 64 -8.74 -14.59 -0.19
CA VAL A 64 -8.58 -16.05 0.02
C VAL A 64 -9.53 -16.86 -0.85
N LEU A 65 -10.79 -16.43 -0.97
CA LEU A 65 -11.77 -17.12 -1.82
C LEU A 65 -11.38 -17.03 -3.30
N PHE A 66 -10.93 -15.87 -3.76
CA PHE A 66 -10.48 -15.65 -5.12
C PHE A 66 -9.28 -16.54 -5.46
N ALA A 67 -8.23 -16.53 -4.62
CA ALA A 67 -7.05 -17.35 -4.86
C ALA A 67 -7.37 -18.85 -4.87
N ASN A 68 -8.25 -19.32 -3.97
CA ASN A 68 -8.71 -20.71 -3.99
C ASN A 68 -9.57 -21.04 -5.23
N GLY A 69 -10.36 -20.08 -5.72
CA GLY A 69 -11.05 -20.19 -7.00
C GLY A 69 -10.07 -20.38 -8.15
N CYS A 70 -9.05 -19.52 -8.21
CA CYS A 70 -7.98 -19.61 -9.20
C CYS A 70 -7.22 -20.94 -9.16
N LYS A 71 -6.87 -21.43 -7.97
CA LYS A 71 -6.21 -22.74 -7.83
C LYS A 71 -7.00 -23.90 -8.48
N LYS A 72 -8.32 -23.78 -8.60
CA LYS A 72 -9.17 -24.79 -9.26
C LYS A 72 -9.27 -24.63 -10.77
N THR A 73 -9.16 -23.41 -11.29
CA THR A 73 -9.34 -23.11 -12.72
C THR A 73 -8.02 -22.92 -13.48
N GLY A 74 -6.93 -22.63 -12.77
CA GLY A 74 -5.63 -22.28 -13.31
C GLY A 74 -5.01 -21.11 -12.53
N LEU A 75 -3.72 -21.21 -12.20
CA LEU A 75 -3.02 -20.22 -11.37
C LEU A 75 -2.85 -18.85 -12.03
N GLU A 76 -3.11 -18.74 -13.34
CA GLU A 76 -2.96 -17.47 -14.07
C GLU A 76 -3.78 -16.35 -13.43
N CYS A 77 -5.03 -16.60 -12.99
CA CYS A 77 -5.84 -15.51 -12.44
C CYS A 77 -5.34 -14.92 -11.11
N ILE A 78 -4.41 -15.59 -10.41
CA ILE A 78 -3.70 -15.02 -9.26
C ILE A 78 -2.78 -13.88 -9.71
N CYS A 79 -2.25 -13.94 -10.93
CA CYS A 79 -1.41 -12.89 -11.50
C CYS A 79 -2.19 -11.78 -12.20
N SER A 80 -3.51 -11.74 -12.03
CA SER A 80 -4.32 -10.63 -12.54
C SER A 80 -4.15 -9.37 -11.70
N SER A 81 -4.18 -8.21 -12.35
CA SER A 81 -4.20 -6.90 -11.68
C SER A 81 -5.32 -6.78 -10.64
N HIS A 82 -6.49 -7.38 -10.94
CA HIS A 82 -7.63 -7.43 -10.02
C HIS A 82 -7.31 -8.17 -8.70
N PHE A 83 -6.64 -9.32 -8.77
CA PHE A 83 -6.23 -10.05 -7.58
C PHE A 83 -5.22 -9.23 -6.76
N HIS A 84 -4.21 -8.66 -7.43
CA HIS A 84 -3.19 -7.86 -6.75
C HIS A 84 -3.78 -6.61 -6.08
N TYR A 85 -4.79 -5.99 -6.69
CA TYR A 85 -5.54 -4.90 -6.06
C TYR A 85 -6.23 -5.35 -4.76
N LYS A 86 -6.97 -6.47 -4.78
CA LYS A 86 -7.62 -7.03 -3.58
C LYS A 86 -6.60 -7.43 -2.51
N LEU A 87 -5.50 -8.05 -2.93
CA LEU A 87 -4.40 -8.41 -2.05
C LEU A 87 -3.80 -7.20 -1.35
N ASN A 88 -3.61 -6.09 -2.08
CA ASN A 88 -3.12 -4.84 -1.51
C ASN A 88 -4.11 -4.26 -0.50
N LYS A 89 -5.42 -4.26 -0.81
CA LYS A 89 -6.45 -3.83 0.16
C LYS A 89 -6.47 -4.68 1.43
N CYS A 90 -6.22 -5.98 1.32
CA CYS A 90 -6.13 -6.86 2.48
C CYS A 90 -4.88 -6.60 3.33
N ARG A 91 -3.70 -6.45 2.70
CA ARG A 91 -2.39 -6.35 3.39
C ARG A 91 -2.02 -4.93 3.81
N ALA A 92 -2.49 -3.95 3.08
CA ALA A 92 -2.13 -2.53 3.18
C ALA A 92 -3.40 -1.67 3.24
N ASP A 93 -3.38 -0.46 2.68
CA ASP A 93 -4.52 0.46 2.55
C ASP A 93 -5.43 0.57 3.79
N GLY A 94 -4.82 0.89 4.95
CA GLY A 94 -5.55 1.06 6.21
C GLY A 94 -5.88 -0.26 6.94
N CYS A 95 -5.52 -1.42 6.37
CA CYS A 95 -5.77 -2.75 6.94
C CYS A 95 -4.53 -3.47 7.49
N ALA A 96 -3.33 -2.92 7.33
CA ALA A 96 -2.06 -3.55 7.73
C ALA A 96 -2.03 -4.05 9.19
N GLN A 97 -2.60 -3.27 10.12
CA GLN A 97 -2.70 -3.67 11.52
C GLN A 97 -3.69 -4.81 11.75
N ASN A 98 -4.82 -4.82 11.02
CA ASN A 98 -5.80 -5.91 11.10
C ASN A 98 -5.22 -7.21 10.51
N TYR A 99 -4.53 -7.10 9.38
CA TYR A 99 -3.81 -8.19 8.73
C TYR A 99 -2.88 -8.93 9.69
N LYS A 100 -2.07 -8.18 10.45
CA LYS A 100 -1.17 -8.70 11.49
C LYS A 100 -1.94 -9.30 12.67
N LYS A 101 -2.88 -8.56 13.27
CA LYS A 101 -3.57 -8.98 14.50
C LYS A 101 -4.45 -10.22 14.34
N LYS A 102 -5.06 -10.39 13.16
CA LYS A 102 -5.94 -11.53 12.85
C LYS A 102 -5.20 -12.72 12.24
N ASN A 103 -3.88 -12.62 12.09
CA ASN A 103 -3.04 -13.64 11.49
C ASN A 103 -3.46 -14.01 10.06
N TRP A 104 -3.85 -13.01 9.27
CA TRP A 104 -4.25 -13.21 7.88
C TRP A 104 -3.11 -13.70 7.00
N ALA A 105 -1.86 -13.43 7.40
CA ALA A 105 -0.65 -13.90 6.72
C ALA A 105 -0.63 -15.43 6.53
N GLU A 106 -0.97 -16.20 7.57
CA GLU A 106 -1.01 -17.67 7.49
C GLU A 106 -2.00 -18.21 6.46
N ARG A 107 -3.03 -17.43 6.13
CA ARG A 107 -4.09 -17.83 5.21
C ARG A 107 -3.86 -17.32 3.79
N VAL A 108 -3.26 -16.12 3.66
CA VAL A 108 -3.11 -15.43 2.37
C VAL A 108 -1.77 -15.74 1.72
N GLU A 109 -0.65 -15.68 2.46
CA GLU A 109 0.70 -15.82 1.90
C GLU A 109 0.92 -17.18 1.20
N PRO A 110 0.43 -18.34 1.71
CA PRO A 110 0.55 -19.63 1.01
C PRO A 110 -0.27 -19.73 -0.28
N LEU A 111 -1.10 -18.74 -0.57
CA LEU A 111 -1.91 -18.69 -1.80
C LEU A 111 -1.29 -17.79 -2.87
N LEU A 112 -0.21 -17.09 -2.56
CA LEU A 112 0.48 -16.20 -3.49
C LEU A 112 1.41 -16.99 -4.41
N GLU A 113 1.52 -16.51 -5.65
CA GLU A 113 2.38 -17.05 -6.68
C GLU A 113 3.32 -15.96 -7.19
N ASP A 114 4.49 -16.34 -7.72
CA ASP A 114 5.36 -15.40 -8.42
C ASP A 114 4.78 -15.05 -9.79
N CYS A 115 4.51 -13.76 -10.00
CA CYS A 115 3.84 -13.23 -11.17
C CYS A 115 4.76 -12.37 -12.06
N THR A 116 6.07 -12.36 -11.82
CA THR A 116 7.05 -11.48 -12.50
C THR A 116 6.91 -11.47 -14.03
N ASP A 117 6.66 -12.62 -14.67
CA ASP A 117 6.48 -12.74 -16.13
C ASP A 117 5.04 -13.08 -16.56
N ARG A 118 4.11 -13.10 -15.61
CA ARG A 118 2.72 -13.57 -15.82
C ARG A 118 1.67 -12.55 -15.44
N TYR A 119 2.09 -11.36 -15.01
CA TYR A 119 1.16 -10.30 -14.66
C TYR A 119 0.37 -9.83 -15.88
N TYR A 120 -0.95 -9.73 -15.74
CA TYR A 120 -1.80 -9.22 -16.80
C TYR A 120 -2.98 -8.41 -16.25
N GLU A 121 -3.49 -7.52 -17.09
CA GLU A 121 -4.74 -6.82 -16.82
C GLU A 121 -5.91 -7.80 -17.02
N GLY A 122 -6.46 -8.29 -15.91
CA GLY A 122 -7.56 -9.25 -15.91
C GLY A 122 -8.93 -8.56 -15.86
N PRO A 123 -10.00 -9.26 -16.25
CA PRO A 123 -11.35 -8.76 -16.06
C PRO A 123 -11.67 -8.56 -14.57
N ILE A 124 -12.51 -7.56 -14.29
CA ILE A 124 -13.08 -7.25 -12.96
C ILE A 124 -14.33 -8.10 -12.74
#